data_AF-A0A1S1T3Y2-F1
#
_entry.id   AF-A0A1S1T3Y2-F1
#
_cell.length_a   1.000
_cell.length_b   1.000
_cell.length_c   1.000
_cell.angle_alpha   90.00
_cell.angle_beta   90.00
_cell.angle_gamma   90.00
#
_symmetry.space_group_name_H-M   'P 1'
#
loop_
_entity.id
_entity.type
_entity.pdbx_description
1 polymer ?
#
loop_
_entity_poly.entity_id
_entity_poly.type
_entity_poly.pdbx_seq_one_letter_code
_entity_poly.pdbx_strand_id
1 'polypeptide(L)'
;MPKKTTDKFASTFWPQVPAAVDGRMFLLSIGHFQATAMQAMLRYQIEVLTFIKNRSEHDRQFLEELLASDYARDGFDLYCSFWREALQDYSDEAERLTRLGSQMAAQTARQVRDDQEELTEEVATRMVM
;
A
#
# COMPACT_ATOMS: atom_id res chain seq x y z
N MET A 1 -9.19 20.60 47.34
CA MET A 1 -8.37 20.68 46.11
C MET A 1 -8.21 19.29 45.53
N PRO A 2 -8.54 19.10 44.24
CA PRO A 2 -7.75 18.20 43.40
C PRO A 2 -7.38 18.84 42.06
N LYS A 3 -6.13 18.64 41.64
CA LYS A 3 -5.55 19.16 40.38
C LYS A 3 -6.10 18.37 39.19
N LYS A 4 -6.76 19.05 38.24
CA LYS A 4 -7.04 18.54 36.89
C LYS A 4 -5.74 18.58 36.07
N THR A 5 -5.19 17.42 35.74
CA THR A 5 -4.07 17.30 34.80
C THR A 5 -4.37 16.17 33.85
N THR A 6 -5.30 16.35 32.91
CA THR A 6 -5.59 15.30 31.92
C THR A 6 -6.05 15.79 30.55
N ASP A 7 -5.83 17.06 30.17
CA ASP A 7 -6.34 17.57 28.88
C ASP A 7 -5.24 17.89 27.84
N LYS A 8 -3.96 17.71 28.18
CA LYS A 8 -2.85 18.09 27.27
C LYS A 8 -2.36 17.00 26.32
N PHE A 9 -2.79 15.75 26.52
CA PHE A 9 -2.37 14.64 25.65
C PHE A 9 -3.35 14.36 24.50
N ALA A 10 -4.62 14.74 24.64
CA ALA A 10 -5.61 14.54 23.59
C ALA A 10 -5.46 15.51 22.40
N SER A 11 -4.90 16.70 22.62
CA SER A 11 -4.79 17.74 21.58
C SER A 11 -3.60 17.58 20.63
N THR A 12 -2.65 16.68 20.92
CA THR A 12 -1.38 16.64 20.18
C THR A 12 -1.41 15.68 18.99
N PHE A 13 -2.39 14.78 18.92
CA PHE A 13 -2.47 13.73 17.89
C PHE A 13 -3.64 13.83 16.92
N TRP A 14 -4.51 14.85 17.08
CA TRP A 14 -5.61 15.09 16.16
C TRP A 14 -5.30 16.32 15.28
N PRO A 15 -5.37 16.20 13.94
CA PRO A 15 -5.30 17.38 13.08
C PRO A 15 -6.41 18.34 13.50
N GLN A 16 -6.03 19.55 13.87
CA GLN A 16 -6.96 20.59 14.29
C GLN A 16 -7.78 20.98 13.06
N VAL A 17 -8.95 20.36 12.90
CA VAL A 17 -9.86 20.67 11.78
C VAL A 17 -10.31 22.12 11.95
N PRO A 18 -10.12 23.01 10.96
CA PRO A 18 -10.63 24.37 11.03
C PRO A 18 -12.13 24.34 11.28
N ALA A 19 -12.61 25.15 12.23
CA ALA A 19 -13.98 25.14 12.76
C ALA A 19 -15.06 25.65 11.77
N ALA A 20 -14.88 25.43 10.46
CA ALA A 20 -15.83 25.80 9.42
C ALA A 20 -16.00 24.75 8.31
N VAL A 21 -15.50 23.52 8.48
CA VAL A 21 -15.77 22.43 7.52
C VAL A 21 -17.13 21.81 7.83
N ASP A 22 -18.01 21.81 6.84
CA ASP A 22 -19.33 21.19 6.90
C ASP A 22 -19.18 19.70 7.28
N GLY A 23 -19.77 19.26 8.40
CA GLY A 23 -19.50 17.92 8.96
C GLY A 23 -19.85 16.77 8.02
N ARG A 24 -20.71 17.01 7.02
CA ARG A 24 -21.02 16.08 5.92
C ARG A 24 -19.85 15.93 4.94
N MET A 25 -19.19 17.04 4.60
CA MET A 25 -18.06 17.08 3.68
C MET A 25 -16.84 16.37 4.29
N PHE A 26 -16.62 16.56 5.59
CA PHE A 26 -15.59 15.85 6.36
C PHE A 26 -15.83 14.33 6.43
N LEU A 27 -17.07 13.89 6.66
CA LEU A 27 -17.42 12.47 6.69
C LEU A 27 -17.29 11.81 5.31
N LEU A 28 -17.68 12.51 4.24
CA LEU A 28 -17.51 12.02 2.87
C LEU A 28 -16.04 11.94 2.46
N SER A 29 -15.23 12.94 2.80
CA SER A 29 -13.78 12.96 2.56
C SER A 29 -13.06 11.80 3.29
N ILE A 30 -13.40 11.55 4.56
CA ILE A 30 -12.87 10.38 5.30
C ILE A 30 -13.32 9.06 4.69
N GLY A 31 -14.59 8.96 4.28
CA GLY A 31 -15.12 7.76 3.62
C GLY A 31 -14.41 7.44 2.31
N HIS A 32 -14.18 8.45 1.48
CA HIS A 32 -13.40 8.32 0.25
C HIS A 32 -11.94 7.95 0.54
N PHE A 33 -11.29 8.60 1.50
CA PHE A 33 -9.92 8.27 1.89
C PHE A 33 -9.80 6.83 2.41
N GLN A 34 -10.73 6.38 3.26
CA GLN A 34 -10.78 5.01 3.77
C GLN A 34 -10.99 4.00 2.65
N ALA A 35 -11.91 4.25 1.71
CA ALA A 35 -12.16 3.36 0.59
C ALA A 35 -10.93 3.26 -0.33
N THR A 36 -10.28 4.38 -0.65
CA THR A 36 -9.04 4.40 -1.44
C THR A 36 -7.91 3.66 -0.74
N ALA A 37 -7.73 3.85 0.57
CA ALA A 37 -6.72 3.14 1.36
C ALA A 37 -6.99 1.63 1.42
N MET A 38 -8.24 1.22 1.60
CA MET A 38 -8.63 -0.20 1.58
C MET A 38 -8.42 -0.82 0.19
N GLN A 39 -8.79 -0.12 -0.88
CA GLN A 39 -8.57 -0.59 -2.24
C GLN A 39 -7.09 -0.76 -2.55
N ALA A 40 -6.27 0.20 -2.12
CA ALA A 40 -4.82 0.14 -2.23
C ALA A 40 -4.25 -1.07 -1.46
N MET A 41 -4.67 -1.25 -0.20
CA MET A 41 -4.26 -2.39 0.62
C MET A 41 -4.64 -3.73 -0.02
N LEU A 42 -5.85 -3.85 -0.56
CA LEU A 42 -6.31 -5.07 -1.23
C LEU A 42 -5.49 -5.36 -2.50
N ARG A 43 -5.13 -4.34 -3.29
CA ARG A 43 -4.24 -4.53 -4.45
C ARG A 43 -2.87 -5.02 -4.05
N TYR A 44 -2.30 -4.46 -2.98
CA TYR A 44 -1.01 -4.93 -2.44
C TYR A 44 -1.10 -6.39 -1.95
N GLN A 45 -2.16 -6.74 -1.23
CA GLN A 45 -2.36 -8.12 -0.76
C GLN A 45 -2.51 -9.11 -1.92
N ILE A 46 -3.27 -8.76 -2.97
CA ILE A 46 -3.44 -9.60 -4.15
C ILE A 46 -2.10 -9.87 -4.83
N GLU A 47 -1.27 -8.84 -4.99
CA GLU A 47 0.05 -8.98 -5.62
C GLU A 47 0.94 -9.94 -4.82
N VAL A 48 1.08 -9.70 -3.52
CA VAL A 48 1.91 -10.54 -2.62
C VAL A 48 1.41 -11.99 -2.60
N LEU A 49 0.10 -12.21 -2.53
CA LEU A 49 -0.47 -13.56 -2.54
C LEU A 49 -0.25 -14.27 -3.88
N THR A 50 -0.34 -13.54 -4.99
CA THR A 50 -0.07 -14.06 -6.32
C THR A 50 1.40 -14.48 -6.45
N PHE A 51 2.31 -13.64 -5.95
CA PHE A 51 3.73 -13.96 -5.91
C PHE A 51 4.01 -15.22 -5.09
N ILE A 52 3.47 -15.33 -3.87
CA ILE A 52 3.67 -16.50 -3.01
C ILE A 52 3.15 -17.78 -3.68
N LYS A 53 1.99 -17.69 -4.34
CA LYS A 53 1.43 -18.82 -5.11
C LYS A 53 2.39 -19.28 -6.19
N ASN A 54 2.84 -18.36 -7.05
CA ASN A 54 3.72 -18.69 -8.16
C ASN A 54 5.07 -19.25 -7.67
N ARG A 55 5.64 -18.66 -6.61
CA ARG A 55 6.88 -19.14 -6.00
C ARG A 55 6.73 -20.56 -5.45
N SER A 56 5.60 -20.86 -4.82
CA SER A 56 5.28 -22.19 -4.31
C SER A 56 5.11 -23.22 -5.44
N GLU A 57 4.57 -22.80 -6.58
CA GLU A 57 4.46 -23.66 -7.77
C GLU A 57 5.86 -23.98 -8.35
N HIS A 58 6.76 -22.99 -8.44
CA HIS A 58 8.16 -23.20 -8.82
C HIS A 58 8.92 -24.08 -7.83
N ASP A 59 8.72 -23.90 -6.52
CA ASP A 59 9.30 -24.76 -5.47
C ASP A 59 8.87 -26.23 -5.63
N ARG A 60 7.56 -26.46 -5.85
CA ARG A 60 7.04 -27.80 -6.07
C ARG A 60 7.64 -28.44 -7.31
N GLN A 61 7.71 -27.70 -8.42
CA GLN A 61 8.29 -28.21 -9.66
C GLN A 61 9.78 -28.57 -9.49
N PHE A 62 10.56 -27.71 -8.83
CA PHE A 62 11.96 -27.98 -8.54
C PHE A 62 12.13 -29.28 -7.73
N LEU A 63 11.31 -29.49 -6.70
CA LEU A 63 11.37 -30.72 -5.90
C LEU A 63 11.02 -31.97 -6.71
N GLU A 64 10.03 -31.87 -7.61
CA GLU A 64 9.66 -32.98 -8.50
C GLU A 64 10.79 -33.33 -9.48
N GLU A 65 11.41 -32.31 -10.09
CA GLU A 65 12.54 -32.49 -11.01
C GLU A 65 13.77 -33.01 -10.28
N LEU A 66 14.04 -32.54 -9.06
CA LEU A 66 15.15 -33.01 -8.23
C LEU A 66 14.99 -34.50 -7.87
N LEU A 67 13.77 -34.93 -7.50
CA LEU A 67 13.45 -36.32 -7.18
C LEU A 67 13.51 -37.25 -8.40
N ALA A 68 13.24 -36.72 -9.60
CA ALA A 68 13.31 -37.47 -10.86
C ALA A 68 14.74 -37.53 -11.44
N SER A 69 15.60 -36.57 -11.10
CA SER A 69 16.96 -36.46 -11.64
C SER A 69 17.97 -37.37 -10.91
N ASP A 70 18.98 -37.85 -11.64
CA ASP A 70 20.18 -38.41 -11.01
C ASP A 70 21.04 -37.25 -10.48
N TYR A 71 21.01 -37.05 -9.16
CA TYR A 71 21.61 -35.91 -8.47
C TYR A 71 23.09 -35.68 -8.86
N ALA A 72 23.82 -36.76 -9.16
CA ALA A 72 25.24 -36.72 -9.51
C ALA A 72 25.53 -36.11 -10.89
N ARG A 73 24.54 -36.01 -11.78
CA ARG A 73 24.72 -35.52 -13.16
C ARG A 73 24.05 -34.18 -13.40
N ASP A 74 22.77 -34.04 -13.04
CA ASP A 74 21.96 -32.86 -13.42
C ASP A 74 21.43 -32.08 -12.20
N GLY A 75 21.48 -32.65 -10.99
CA GLY A 75 20.87 -32.06 -9.78
C GLY A 75 21.54 -30.76 -9.31
N PHE A 76 22.85 -30.62 -9.47
CA PHE A 76 23.57 -29.38 -9.08
C PHE A 76 23.27 -28.21 -10.03
N ASP A 77 23.21 -28.48 -11.34
CA ASP A 77 22.84 -27.46 -12.33
C ASP A 77 21.37 -27.03 -12.15
N LEU A 78 20.48 -27.98 -11.84
CA LEU A 78 19.10 -27.71 -11.50
C LEU A 78 18.99 -26.80 -10.26
N TYR A 79 19.75 -27.10 -9.20
CA TYR A 79 19.80 -26.29 -7.99
C TYR A 79 20.30 -24.85 -8.26
N CYS A 80 21.36 -24.70 -9.06
CA CYS A 80 21.90 -23.39 -9.41
C CYS A 80 20.91 -22.57 -10.25
N SER A 81 20.18 -23.22 -11.16
CA SER A 81 19.18 -22.58 -12.01
C SER A 81 17.98 -22.11 -11.19
N PHE A 82 17.50 -22.96 -10.28
CA PHE A 82 16.43 -22.62 -9.34
C PHE A 82 16.74 -21.37 -8.50
N TRP A 83 17.94 -21.27 -7.92
CA TRP A 83 18.30 -20.09 -7.12
C TRP A 83 18.46 -18.82 -7.94
N ARG A 84 18.92 -18.95 -9.19
CA ARG A 84 18.98 -17.81 -10.12
C ARG A 84 17.59 -17.30 -10.46
N GLU A 85 16.68 -18.21 -10.81
CA GLU A 85 15.28 -17.88 -11.09
C GLU A 85 14.59 -17.30 -9.87
N ALA A 86 14.79 -17.89 -8.69
CA ALA A 86 14.24 -17.36 -7.44
C ALA A 86 14.72 -15.92 -7.18
N LEU A 87 16.02 -15.65 -7.33
CA LEU A 87 16.55 -14.30 -7.14
C LEU A 87 15.94 -13.29 -8.13
N GLN A 88 15.74 -13.70 -9.37
CA GLN A 88 15.09 -12.88 -10.40
C GLN A 88 13.62 -12.62 -10.05
N ASP A 89 12.86 -13.66 -9.69
CA ASP A 89 11.46 -13.55 -9.29
C ASP A 89 11.27 -12.55 -8.13
N TYR A 90 12.12 -12.62 -7.10
CA TYR A 90 12.09 -11.66 -5.98
C TYR A 90 12.45 -10.24 -6.40
N SER A 91 13.39 -10.06 -7.34
CA SER A 91 13.79 -8.74 -7.85
C SER A 91 12.65 -8.11 -8.64
N ASP A 92 12.03 -8.88 -9.54
CA ASP A 92 10.90 -8.45 -10.35
C ASP A 92 9.69 -8.11 -9.47
N GLU A 93 9.47 -8.89 -8.41
CA GLU A 93 8.41 -8.61 -7.45
C GLU A 93 8.66 -7.33 -6.66
N ALA A 94 9.90 -7.10 -6.21
CA ALA A 94 10.27 -5.85 -5.54
C ALA A 94 10.05 -4.63 -6.45
N GLU A 95 10.33 -4.76 -7.75
CA GLU A 95 10.02 -3.71 -8.74
C GLU A 95 8.51 -3.48 -8.84
N ARG A 96 7.71 -4.55 -8.95
CA ARG A 96 6.24 -4.46 -9.01
C ARG A 96 5.65 -3.80 -7.76
N LEU A 97 6.11 -4.18 -6.57
CA LEU A 97 5.69 -3.56 -5.31
C LEU A 97 6.08 -2.08 -5.24
N THR A 98 7.28 -1.73 -5.70
CA THR A 98 7.73 -0.34 -5.76
C THR A 98 6.86 0.49 -6.72
N ARG A 99 6.54 -0.07 -7.89
CA ARG A 99 5.65 0.56 -8.87
C ARG A 99 4.23 0.72 -8.33
N LEU A 100 3.71 -0.28 -7.63
CA LEU A 100 2.41 -0.20 -6.99
C LEU A 100 2.38 0.90 -5.90
N GLY A 101 3.43 0.96 -5.08
CA GLY A 101 3.59 2.01 -4.07
C GLY A 101 3.69 3.42 -4.66
N SER A 102 4.43 3.60 -5.76
CA SER A 102 4.53 4.90 -6.42
C SER A 102 3.21 5.35 -7.06
N GLN A 103 2.44 4.41 -7.62
CA GLN A 103 1.09 4.67 -8.12
C GLN A 103 0.15 5.11 -6.99
N MET A 104 0.19 4.45 -5.83
CA MET A 104 -0.60 4.85 -4.67
C MET A 104 -0.21 6.24 -4.18
N ALA A 105 1.10 6.52 -4.05
CA ALA A 105 1.58 7.83 -3.65
C ALA A 105 1.14 8.93 -4.62
N ALA A 106 1.20 8.68 -5.93
CA ALA A 106 0.74 9.61 -6.95
C ALA A 106 -0.78 9.84 -6.89
N GLN A 107 -1.58 8.81 -6.63
CA GLN A 107 -3.02 8.93 -6.44
C GLN A 107 -3.36 9.77 -5.22
N THR A 108 -2.71 9.50 -4.08
CA THR A 108 -2.87 10.30 -2.85
C THR A 108 -2.47 11.76 -3.07
N ALA A 109 -1.34 12.01 -3.74
CA ALA A 109 -0.89 13.38 -4.02
C ALA A 109 -1.84 14.14 -4.94
N ARG A 110 -2.45 13.47 -5.93
CA ARG A 110 -3.50 14.06 -6.77
C ARG A 110 -4.73 14.40 -5.94
N GLN A 111 -5.22 13.46 -5.15
CA GLN A 111 -6.39 13.68 -4.31
C GLN A 111 -6.19 14.85 -3.33
N VAL A 112 -5.02 14.96 -2.69
CA VAL A 112 -4.71 16.10 -1.80
C VAL A 112 -4.70 17.43 -2.55
N ARG A 113 -4.20 17.46 -3.79
CA ARG A 113 -4.20 18.69 -4.61
C ARG A 113 -5.63 19.07 -4.99
N ASP A 114 -6.42 18.09 -5.42
CA ASP A 114 -7.79 18.32 -5.85
C ASP A 114 -8.67 18.78 -4.66
N ASP A 115 -8.50 18.17 -3.48
CA ASP A 115 -9.15 18.60 -2.22
C ASP A 115 -8.74 20.03 -1.82
N GLN A 116 -7.48 20.42 -2.05
CA GLN A 116 -6.99 21.77 -1.76
C GLN A 116 -7.60 22.81 -2.71
N GLU A 117 -7.72 22.48 -4.01
CA GLU A 117 -8.35 23.35 -5.02
C GLU A 117 -9.82 23.60 -4.68
N GLU A 118 -10.58 22.55 -4.34
CA GLU A 118 -12.00 22.65 -3.94
C GLU A 118 -12.19 23.54 -2.70
N LEU A 119 -11.36 23.37 -1.67
CA LEU A 119 -11.41 24.21 -0.46
C LEU A 119 -11.10 25.68 -0.77
N THR A 120 -10.15 25.96 -1.66
CA THR A 120 -9.84 27.36 -2.04
C THR A 120 -10.98 28.01 -2.83
N GLU A 121 -11.65 27.26 -3.70
CA GLU A 121 -12.81 27.75 -4.46
C GLU A 121 -14.02 27.99 -3.54
N GLU A 122 -14.27 27.11 -2.57
CA GLU A 122 -15.35 27.28 -1.59
C GLU A 122 -15.11 28.52 -0.69
N VAL A 123 -13.88 28.70 -0.19
CA VAL A 123 -13.53 29.87 0.64
C VAL A 123 -13.63 31.17 -0.16
N ALA A 124 -13.16 31.18 -1.41
CA ALA A 124 -13.28 32.35 -2.28
C ALA A 124 -14.77 32.70 -2.52
N THR A 125 -15.61 31.69 -2.76
CA THR A 125 -17.05 31.87 -2.97
C THR A 125 -17.75 32.41 -1.72
N ARG A 126 -17.36 31.95 -0.52
CA ARG A 126 -17.88 32.46 0.76
C ARG A 126 -17.40 33.86 1.13
N MET A 127 -16.26 34.33 0.63
CA MET A 127 -15.74 35.67 0.90
C MET A 127 -16.31 36.76 -0.03
N VAL A 128 -16.88 36.37 -1.17
CA VAL A 128 -17.44 37.29 -2.18
C VAL A 128 -18.95 37.53 -2.00
N MET A 129 -19.65 36.70 -1.20
CA MET A 129 -21.02 36.95 -0.71
C MET A 129 -21.03 37.62 0.65
#